data_AF-A0A5K3F9L7-F1
#
_entry.id   AF-A0A5K3F9L7-F1
#
_cell.length_a   1.000
_cell.length_b   1.000
_cell.length_c   1.000
_cell.angle_alpha   90.00
_cell.angle_beta   90.00
_cell.angle_gamma   90.00
#
_symmetry.space_group_name_H-M   'P 1'
#
loop_
_entity.id
_entity.type
_entity.pdbx_description
1 polymer ?
#
loop_
_entity_poly.entity_id
_entity_poly.type
_entity_poly.pdbx_seq_one_letter_code
_entity_poly.pdbx_strand_id
1 'polypeptide(L)'
;MVGVLVILATYIACFTEVGVNGNLVIDTPSGCVDVTVNIPYEFKAIRVDQTDYDFKDGECVNRQDPLDVIECSLIENCLGGFIGKARVCNVERKTWTGFYVSNLLGGSRFAYVSVYFSHNGTWTGIDKNCIQPQLSGPTVFKAGGLNEVEIVCARKMDCPMGPFTTIMTKDQSICSDYGAPLCEITENDDIKYLRAVIPRPDDGDRTFAFCSTGDTFLSYDIDWGTSA
;
A
#
# COMPACT_ATOMS: atom_id res chain seq x y z
N MET A 1 -45.36 -16.97 -33.59
CA MET A 1 -44.15 -17.42 -32.88
C MET A 1 -43.27 -16.19 -32.67
N VAL A 2 -43.32 -15.59 -31.48
CA VAL A 2 -42.49 -14.45 -31.13
C VAL A 2 -41.34 -15.03 -30.29
N GLY A 3 -40.14 -15.02 -30.86
CA GLY A 3 -38.93 -15.48 -30.19
C GLY A 3 -38.57 -14.52 -29.07
N VAL A 4 -38.59 -15.00 -27.84
CA VAL A 4 -38.11 -14.26 -26.67
C VAL A 4 -36.59 -14.26 -26.73
N LEU A 5 -36.02 -13.08 -26.99
CA LEU A 5 -34.59 -12.83 -26.89
C LEU A 5 -34.24 -12.80 -25.40
N VAL A 6 -33.62 -13.86 -24.89
CA VAL A 6 -33.07 -13.89 -23.53
C VAL A 6 -31.75 -13.14 -23.56
N ILE A 7 -31.77 -11.88 -23.15
CA ILE A 7 -30.54 -11.12 -22.87
C ILE A 7 -30.03 -11.64 -21.52
N LEU A 8 -29.00 -12.48 -21.57
CA LEU A 8 -28.23 -12.85 -20.39
C LEU A 8 -27.52 -11.58 -19.89
N ALA A 9 -28.14 -10.85 -18.98
CA ALA A 9 -27.45 -9.81 -18.23
C ALA A 9 -26.43 -10.51 -17.33
N THR A 10 -25.17 -10.59 -17.75
CA THR A 10 -24.05 -10.86 -16.86
C THR A 10 -24.03 -9.74 -15.82
N TYR A 11 -24.65 -10.00 -14.67
CA TYR A 11 -24.43 -9.21 -13.46
C TYR A 11 -22.95 -9.35 -13.13
N ILE A 12 -22.15 -8.35 -13.52
CA ILE A 12 -20.83 -8.16 -12.94
C ILE A 12 -21.11 -7.84 -11.48
N ALA A 13 -20.92 -8.84 -10.61
CA ALA A 13 -20.99 -8.63 -9.18
C ALA A 13 -19.95 -7.56 -8.83
N CYS A 14 -20.43 -6.36 -8.50
CA CYS A 14 -19.57 -5.28 -8.09
C CYS A 14 -19.12 -5.56 -6.66
N PHE A 15 -17.88 -5.99 -6.50
CA PHE A 15 -17.31 -6.24 -5.19
C PHE A 15 -16.89 -4.92 -4.57
N THR A 16 -17.66 -4.47 -3.59
CA THR A 16 -17.28 -3.40 -2.65
C THR A 16 -16.90 -4.03 -1.31
N GLU A 17 -15.89 -4.90 -1.31
CA GLU A 17 -15.23 -5.40 -0.10
C GLU A 17 -13.84 -4.74 -0.07
N VAL A 18 -13.33 -4.08 0.98
CA VAL A 18 -13.47 -4.30 2.42
C VAL A 18 -13.34 -2.95 3.14
N GLY A 19 -14.17 -2.73 4.16
CA GLY A 19 -13.89 -1.78 5.23
C GLY A 19 -12.73 -2.29 6.08
N VAL A 20 -11.50 -1.95 5.73
CA VAL A 20 -10.35 -2.18 6.60
C VAL A 20 -10.33 -1.05 7.61
N ASN A 21 -10.54 -1.39 8.88
CA ASN A 21 -10.45 -0.44 9.99
C ASN A 21 -9.06 0.22 9.99
N GLY A 22 -9.00 1.46 9.50
CA GLY A 22 -8.07 2.50 9.93
C GLY A 22 -6.60 2.40 9.52
N ASN A 23 -6.05 1.25 9.13
CA ASN A 23 -4.64 1.16 8.76
C ASN A 23 -4.31 -0.03 7.83
N LEU A 24 -3.28 0.14 6.99
CA LEU A 24 -2.55 -0.93 6.29
C LEU A 24 -1.59 -1.65 7.26
N VAL A 25 -2.15 -2.03 8.41
CA VAL A 25 -1.48 -2.76 9.49
C VAL A 25 -2.43 -3.85 9.94
N ILE A 26 -1.95 -5.10 9.97
CA ILE A 26 -2.71 -6.26 10.42
C ILE A 26 -2.12 -6.72 11.75
N ASP A 27 -2.90 -6.64 12.82
CA ASP A 27 -2.54 -7.17 14.14
C ASP A 27 -3.16 -8.55 14.35
N THR A 28 -2.34 -9.58 14.44
CA THR A 28 -2.78 -10.97 14.58
C THR A 28 -1.76 -11.75 15.40
N PRO A 29 -2.14 -12.76 16.20
CA PRO A 29 -1.17 -13.47 17.04
C PRO A 29 -0.20 -14.37 16.25
N SER A 30 -0.64 -15.03 15.18
CA SER A 30 0.17 -15.91 14.32
C SER A 30 -0.65 -16.50 13.17
N GLY A 31 0.03 -17.11 12.20
CA GLY A 31 -0.61 -17.98 11.20
C GLY A 31 -0.72 -17.34 9.82
N CYS A 32 -1.85 -17.58 9.14
CA CYS A 32 -2.10 -17.04 7.81
C CYS A 32 -3.14 -15.93 7.84
N VAL A 33 -2.93 -14.89 7.06
CA VAL A 33 -3.87 -13.78 6.89
C VAL A 33 -4.16 -13.54 5.42
N ASP A 34 -5.41 -13.24 5.12
CA ASP A 34 -5.83 -12.80 3.80
C ASP A 34 -5.68 -11.27 3.74
N VAL A 35 -4.60 -10.82 3.11
CA VAL A 35 -4.34 -9.39 2.88
C VAL A 35 -5.18 -8.94 1.70
N THR A 36 -6.02 -7.93 1.91
CA THR A 36 -6.85 -7.31 0.86
C THR A 36 -6.61 -5.81 0.87
N VAL A 37 -6.19 -5.26 -0.27
CA VAL A 37 -5.89 -3.82 -0.41
C VAL A 37 -6.40 -3.26 -1.72
N ASN A 38 -6.70 -1.96 -1.73
CA ASN A 38 -6.90 -1.22 -2.96
C ASN A 38 -5.54 -0.84 -3.54
N ILE A 39 -5.40 -0.93 -4.85
CA ILE A 39 -4.17 -0.57 -5.57
C ILE A 39 -4.51 0.24 -6.83
N PRO A 40 -3.64 1.18 -7.24
CA PRO A 40 -3.92 2.05 -8.37
C PRO A 40 -3.83 1.37 -9.74
N TYR A 41 -3.14 0.23 -9.85
CA TYR A 41 -2.85 -0.47 -11.10
C TYR A 41 -2.80 -1.98 -10.89
N GLU A 42 -2.84 -2.74 -11.99
CA GLU A 42 -2.51 -4.16 -11.97
C GLU A 42 -1.10 -4.38 -11.40
N PHE A 43 -0.99 -5.21 -10.37
CA PHE A 43 0.31 -5.60 -9.85
C PHE A 43 0.90 -6.75 -10.68
N LYS A 44 2.22 -6.76 -10.78
CA LYS A 44 2.97 -7.84 -11.45
C LYS A 44 3.71 -8.75 -10.48
N ALA A 45 3.84 -8.32 -9.23
CA ALA A 45 4.52 -9.05 -8.19
C ALA A 45 4.01 -8.62 -6.81
N ILE A 46 4.21 -9.50 -5.84
CA ILE A 46 4.07 -9.23 -4.42
C ILE A 46 5.44 -9.43 -3.78
N ARG A 47 5.78 -8.61 -2.78
CA ARG A 47 6.95 -8.83 -1.94
C ARG A 47 6.51 -9.17 -0.54
N VAL A 48 7.10 -10.20 0.05
CA VAL A 48 7.01 -10.49 1.49
C VAL A 48 8.40 -10.36 2.08
N ASP A 49 8.60 -9.37 2.94
CA ASP A 49 9.90 -8.92 3.44
C ASP A 49 10.94 -8.65 2.32
N GLN A 50 11.78 -9.63 2.01
CA GLN A 50 12.85 -9.55 1.00
C GLN A 50 12.65 -10.58 -0.13
N THR A 51 11.53 -11.30 -0.11
CA THR A 51 11.21 -12.33 -1.09
C THR A 51 10.19 -11.80 -2.09
N ASP A 52 10.57 -11.80 -3.37
CA ASP A 52 9.69 -11.40 -4.48
C ASP A 52 8.96 -12.62 -5.08
N TYR A 53 7.66 -12.46 -5.25
CA TYR A 53 6.77 -13.43 -5.87
C TYR A 53 6.15 -12.81 -7.13
N ASP A 54 6.42 -13.39 -8.30
CA ASP A 54 5.86 -12.93 -9.57
C ASP A 54 4.42 -13.42 -9.73
N PHE A 55 3.53 -12.52 -10.13
CA PHE A 55 2.13 -12.84 -10.39
C PHE A 55 1.96 -13.50 -11.75
N LYS A 56 1.44 -14.73 -11.76
CA LYS A 56 1.15 -15.53 -12.97
C LYS A 56 -0.12 -16.33 -12.74
N ASP A 57 -1.09 -16.17 -13.64
CA ASP A 57 -2.30 -17.02 -13.71
C ASP A 57 -3.07 -17.20 -12.38
N GLY A 58 -3.15 -16.17 -11.54
CA GLY A 58 -3.87 -16.24 -10.25
C GLY A 58 -3.05 -16.82 -9.10
N GLU A 59 -1.73 -16.94 -9.26
CA GLU A 59 -0.80 -17.34 -8.22
C GLU A 59 0.42 -16.40 -8.19
N CYS A 60 1.06 -16.30 -7.03
CA CYS A 60 2.26 -15.51 -6.83
C CYS A 60 3.42 -16.46 -6.52
N VAL A 61 4.32 -16.65 -7.47
CA VAL A 61 5.38 -17.66 -7.43
C VAL A 61 6.72 -17.03 -7.08
N ASN A 62 7.41 -17.54 -6.07
CA ASN A 62 8.73 -17.05 -5.69
C ASN A 62 9.72 -17.20 -6.86
N ARG A 63 10.47 -16.13 -7.14
CA ARG A 63 11.44 -16.07 -8.25
C ARG A 63 12.59 -17.07 -8.12
N GLN A 64 12.95 -17.43 -6.90
CA GLN A 64 14.11 -18.27 -6.58
C GLN A 64 13.72 -19.71 -6.27
N ASP A 65 12.49 -19.94 -5.81
CA ASP A 65 11.95 -21.26 -5.49
C ASP A 65 10.53 -21.42 -6.05
N PRO A 66 10.35 -22.03 -7.23
CA PRO A 66 9.04 -22.19 -7.85
C PRO A 66 8.03 -23.02 -7.05
N LEU A 67 8.47 -23.73 -6.00
CA LEU A 67 7.58 -24.48 -5.10
C LEU A 67 7.02 -23.62 -3.95
N ASP A 68 7.63 -22.46 -3.70
CA ASP A 68 7.15 -21.48 -2.73
C ASP A 68 6.15 -20.54 -3.43
N VAL A 69 4.86 -20.82 -3.20
CA VAL A 69 3.74 -20.14 -3.87
C VAL A 69 2.84 -19.50 -2.82
N ILE A 70 2.41 -18.28 -3.13
CA ILE A 70 1.40 -17.53 -2.38
C ILE A 70 0.12 -17.49 -3.21
N GLU A 71 -1.00 -17.87 -2.61
CA GLU A 71 -2.33 -17.65 -3.18
C GLU A 71 -2.57 -16.14 -3.26
N CYS A 72 -2.81 -15.63 -4.46
CA CYS A 72 -3.04 -14.21 -4.66
C CYS A 72 -3.99 -13.96 -5.83
N SER A 73 -4.71 -12.86 -5.82
CA SER A 73 -5.60 -12.50 -6.92
C SER A 73 -5.68 -11.00 -7.11
N LEU A 74 -6.17 -10.63 -8.28
CA LEU A 74 -6.37 -9.25 -8.69
C LEU A 74 -7.78 -9.13 -9.27
N ILE A 75 -8.55 -8.18 -8.75
CA ILE A 75 -9.94 -7.95 -9.17
C ILE A 75 -10.07 -6.46 -9.53
N GLU A 76 -10.70 -6.15 -10.66
CA GLU A 76 -11.02 -4.75 -10.99
C GLU A 76 -11.98 -4.15 -9.96
N ASN A 77 -11.71 -2.91 -9.54
CA ASN A 77 -12.58 -2.19 -8.63
C ASN A 77 -13.51 -1.26 -9.43
N CYS A 78 -14.83 -1.36 -9.19
CA CYS A 78 -15.82 -0.51 -9.84
C CYS A 78 -15.64 0.99 -9.54
N LEU A 79 -14.95 1.33 -8.43
CA LEU A 79 -14.62 2.70 -8.04
C LEU A 79 -13.32 3.22 -8.67
N GLY A 80 -12.72 2.43 -9.58
CA GLY A 80 -11.43 2.70 -10.19
C GLY A 80 -10.28 1.99 -9.48
N GLY A 81 -9.26 1.61 -10.25
CA GLY A 81 -8.13 0.80 -9.77
C GLY A 81 -8.51 -0.67 -9.59
N PHE A 82 -7.84 -1.34 -8.65
CA PHE A 82 -7.98 -2.77 -8.43
C PHE A 82 -7.99 -3.12 -6.94
N ILE A 83 -8.47 -4.32 -6.63
CA ILE A 83 -8.37 -4.97 -5.33
C ILE A 83 -7.35 -6.09 -5.46
N GLY A 84 -6.20 -5.93 -4.80
CA GLY A 84 -5.20 -6.98 -4.66
C GLY A 84 -5.49 -7.83 -3.44
N LYS A 85 -5.43 -9.15 -3.59
CA LYS A 85 -5.58 -10.12 -2.49
C LYS A 85 -4.36 -11.04 -2.43
N ALA A 86 -3.91 -11.38 -1.23
CA ALA A 86 -2.85 -12.36 -1.03
C ALA A 86 -2.96 -13.04 0.34
N ARG A 87 -2.78 -14.37 0.36
CA ARG A 87 -2.75 -15.15 1.60
C ARG A 87 -1.33 -15.32 2.10
N VAL A 88 -0.93 -14.53 3.11
CA VAL A 88 0.43 -14.56 3.67
C VAL A 88 0.44 -15.39 4.94
N CYS A 89 1.33 -16.38 5.02
CA CYS A 89 1.46 -17.28 6.17
C CYS A 89 2.73 -17.04 7.00
N ASN A 90 2.72 -17.55 8.24
CA ASN A 90 3.74 -17.35 9.26
C ASN A 90 4.00 -15.87 9.55
N VAL A 91 2.93 -15.07 9.60
CA VAL A 91 3.03 -13.61 9.74
C VAL A 91 3.75 -13.17 11.02
N GLU A 92 3.78 -14.00 12.07
CA GLU A 92 4.55 -13.78 13.30
C GLU A 92 6.07 -13.64 13.08
N ARG A 93 6.55 -14.09 11.92
CA ARG A 93 7.95 -14.00 11.49
C ARG A 93 8.17 -13.00 10.37
N LYS A 94 7.13 -12.28 9.93
CA LYS A 94 7.16 -11.34 8.82
C LYS A 94 7.02 -9.91 9.33
N THR A 95 7.68 -8.98 8.67
CA THR A 95 7.57 -7.56 8.98
C THR A 95 6.49 -6.92 8.11
N TRP A 96 6.47 -7.23 6.82
CA TRP A 96 5.52 -6.64 5.88
C TRP A 96 5.31 -7.47 4.62
N THR A 97 4.23 -7.18 3.91
CA THR A 97 4.00 -7.57 2.52
C THR A 97 3.62 -6.35 1.70
N GLY A 98 3.82 -6.38 0.39
CA GLY A 98 3.31 -5.32 -0.45
C GLY A 98 3.07 -5.73 -1.89
N PHE A 99 2.12 -5.02 -2.50
CA PHE A 99 1.73 -5.21 -3.89
C PHE A 99 2.52 -4.22 -4.75
N TYR A 100 3.26 -4.74 -5.73
CA TYR A 100 4.15 -3.92 -6.54
C TYR A 100 3.36 -2.91 -7.38
N VAL A 101 3.62 -1.63 -7.16
CA VAL A 101 3.06 -0.53 -7.93
C VAL A 101 4.10 -0.10 -8.95
N SER A 102 3.94 -0.64 -10.16
CA SER A 102 4.69 -0.18 -11.31
C SER A 102 4.18 1.18 -11.81
N ASN A 103 5.01 1.93 -12.52
CA ASN A 103 4.63 3.16 -13.23
C ASN A 103 4.26 4.36 -12.34
N LEU A 104 4.92 4.54 -11.19
CA LEU A 104 4.88 5.83 -10.50
C LEU A 104 5.69 6.87 -11.28
N LEU A 105 5.17 8.10 -11.35
CA LEU A 105 5.83 9.23 -12.02
C LEU A 105 6.26 8.88 -13.46
N GLY A 106 5.33 8.33 -14.24
CA GLY A 106 5.58 7.93 -15.62
C GLY A 106 6.59 6.79 -15.79
N GLY A 107 6.79 5.94 -14.76
CA GLY A 107 7.73 4.81 -14.81
C GLY A 107 9.13 5.12 -14.29
N SER A 108 9.38 6.34 -13.82
CA SER A 108 10.68 6.70 -13.22
C SER A 108 10.85 6.19 -11.78
N ARG A 109 9.75 5.80 -11.13
CA ARG A 109 9.72 5.28 -9.76
C ARG A 109 8.83 4.05 -9.66
N PHE A 110 9.04 3.30 -8.58
CA PHE A 110 8.15 2.24 -8.12
C PHE A 110 7.91 2.41 -6.61
N ALA A 111 6.85 1.79 -6.13
CA ALA A 111 6.62 1.59 -4.70
C ALA A 111 5.83 0.30 -4.51
N TYR A 112 5.43 0.06 -3.26
CA TYR A 112 4.50 -0.98 -2.92
C TYR A 112 3.32 -0.37 -2.17
N VAL A 113 2.10 -0.86 -2.44
CA VAL A 113 1.03 -0.75 -1.43
C VAL A 113 1.40 -1.74 -0.34
N SER A 114 1.99 -1.23 0.74
CA SER A 114 2.61 -1.97 1.82
C SER A 114 1.60 -2.21 2.94
N VAL A 115 1.54 -3.44 3.44
CA VAL A 115 0.80 -3.85 4.62
C VAL A 115 1.79 -4.41 5.63
N TYR A 116 1.78 -3.85 6.84
CA TYR A 116 2.68 -4.32 7.90
C TYR A 116 1.97 -5.27 8.86
N PHE A 117 2.75 -6.16 9.48
CA PHE A 117 2.25 -7.11 10.46
C PHE A 117 2.70 -6.72 11.87
N SER A 118 1.76 -6.70 12.80
CA SER A 118 2.02 -6.61 14.24
C SER A 118 1.42 -7.82 14.97
N HIS A 119 1.94 -8.07 16.17
CA HIS A 119 1.57 -9.22 16.99
C HIS A 119 1.33 -8.74 18.42
N ASN A 120 0.06 -8.44 18.74
CA ASN A 120 -0.33 -7.82 20.01
C ASN A 120 0.47 -6.53 20.27
N GLY A 121 0.54 -5.66 19.26
CA GLY A 121 1.30 -4.42 19.29
C GLY A 121 2.82 -4.57 19.19
N THR A 122 3.36 -5.78 19.05
CA THR A 122 4.79 -6.04 18.85
C THR A 122 5.12 -6.18 17.37
N TRP A 123 6.26 -5.65 16.92
CA TRP A 123 6.63 -5.58 15.51
C TRP A 123 7.93 -6.34 15.24
N THR A 124 7.82 -7.59 14.79
CA THR A 124 8.97 -8.46 14.53
C THR A 124 9.84 -7.88 13.40
N GLY A 125 11.13 -7.67 13.67
CA GLY A 125 12.11 -7.24 12.66
C GLY A 125 11.97 -5.79 12.18
N ILE A 126 11.08 -5.01 12.78
CA ILE A 126 10.83 -3.61 12.36
C ILE A 126 12.04 -2.71 12.53
N ASP A 127 12.96 -3.10 13.41
CA ASP A 127 14.21 -2.41 13.67
C ASP A 127 15.15 -2.39 12.46
N LYS A 128 15.02 -3.39 11.57
CA LYS A 128 15.76 -3.47 10.31
C LYS A 128 15.13 -2.63 9.21
N ASN A 129 13.87 -2.25 9.37
CA ASN A 129 13.18 -1.37 8.44
C ASN A 129 13.55 0.08 8.73
N CYS A 130 13.66 0.90 7.70
CA CYS A 130 13.96 2.32 7.85
C CYS A 130 12.69 3.12 8.15
N ILE A 131 11.61 2.84 7.41
CA ILE A 131 10.30 3.43 7.69
C ILE A 131 9.66 2.71 8.89
N GLN A 132 9.11 3.49 9.82
CA GLN A 132 8.55 3.03 11.10
C GLN A 132 7.03 3.25 11.10
N PRO A 133 6.23 2.33 10.51
CA PRO A 133 4.77 2.45 10.40
C PRO A 133 4.07 2.67 11.74
N GLN A 134 4.60 2.10 12.84
CA GLN A 134 4.06 2.22 14.18
C GLN A 134 4.23 3.63 14.78
N LEU A 135 5.09 4.45 14.19
CA LEU A 135 5.31 5.85 14.57
C LEU A 135 4.75 6.83 13.52
N SER A 136 4.37 6.35 12.35
CA SER A 136 3.75 7.14 11.30
C SER A 136 2.29 7.49 11.63
N GLY A 137 1.72 8.41 10.85
CA GLY A 137 0.30 8.73 10.92
C GLY A 137 -0.59 7.60 10.38
N PRO A 138 -1.92 7.77 10.43
CA PRO A 138 -2.86 6.84 9.82
C PRO A 138 -2.54 6.59 8.35
N THR A 139 -2.73 5.35 7.90
CA THR A 139 -2.42 4.91 6.52
C THR A 139 -3.66 4.74 5.65
N VAL A 140 -4.86 4.81 6.25
CA VAL A 140 -6.13 4.78 5.53
C VAL A 140 -6.98 5.96 5.98
N PHE A 141 -7.45 6.76 5.02
CA PHE A 141 -8.27 7.95 5.28
C PHE A 141 -9.62 7.84 4.58
N LYS A 142 -10.69 8.12 5.32
CA LYS A 142 -12.03 8.42 4.77
C LYS A 142 -12.22 9.93 4.80
N ALA A 143 -11.84 10.58 3.71
CA ALA A 143 -11.68 12.02 3.56
C ALA A 143 -12.88 12.71 2.87
N GLY A 144 -14.05 12.08 2.88
CA GLY A 144 -15.29 12.65 2.36
C GLY A 144 -15.56 14.05 2.95
N GLY A 145 -15.75 15.03 2.06
CA GLY A 145 -15.99 16.43 2.43
C GLY A 145 -14.73 17.24 2.79
N LEU A 146 -13.54 16.63 2.79
CA LEU A 146 -12.27 17.33 2.97
C LEU A 146 -11.71 17.79 1.61
N ASN A 147 -10.90 18.85 1.66
CA ASN A 147 -10.17 19.38 0.50
C ASN A 147 -8.70 18.93 0.48
N GLU A 148 -8.18 18.47 1.61
CA GLU A 148 -6.81 17.99 1.76
C GLU A 148 -6.69 17.04 2.96
N VAL A 149 -5.63 16.23 2.96
CA VAL A 149 -5.28 15.30 4.04
C VAL A 149 -3.79 15.48 4.34
N GLU A 150 -3.45 15.59 5.62
CA GLU A 150 -2.07 15.53 6.07
C GLU A 150 -1.65 14.07 6.30
N ILE A 151 -0.51 13.68 5.72
CA ILE A 151 0.14 12.39 5.99
C ILE A 151 1.49 12.61 6.69
N VAL A 152 1.84 11.67 7.57
CA VAL A 152 3.08 11.72 8.35
C VAL A 152 3.82 10.39 8.22
N CYS A 153 5.04 10.44 7.67
CA CYS A 153 5.92 9.30 7.55
C CYS A 153 7.08 9.39 8.55
N ALA A 154 7.18 8.41 9.45
CA ALA A 154 8.29 8.26 10.38
C ALA A 154 9.39 7.38 9.77
N ARG A 155 10.64 7.85 9.81
CA ARG A 155 11.81 7.17 9.26
C ARG A 155 12.99 7.28 10.22
N LYS A 156 13.66 6.16 10.50
CA LYS A 156 14.91 6.13 11.26
C LYS A 156 15.96 7.01 10.59
N MET A 157 16.64 7.85 11.37
CA MET A 157 17.69 8.72 10.85
C MET A 157 18.88 7.93 10.30
N ASP A 158 19.32 6.92 11.06
CA ASP A 158 20.29 5.95 10.60
C ASP A 158 19.57 4.80 9.88
N CYS A 159 19.78 4.72 8.57
CA CYS A 159 19.15 3.74 7.70
C CYS A 159 20.18 3.23 6.69
N PRO A 160 20.49 1.92 6.69
CA PRO A 160 21.46 1.35 5.77
C PRO A 160 21.00 1.37 4.31
N MET A 161 19.69 1.46 4.07
CA MET A 161 19.11 1.44 2.72
C MET A 161 19.14 2.80 2.02
N GLY A 162 19.49 3.87 2.74
CA GLY A 162 19.69 5.18 2.15
C GLY A 162 19.34 6.34 3.10
N PRO A 163 19.97 7.51 2.88
CA PRO A 163 19.72 8.70 3.69
C PRO A 163 18.44 9.44 3.31
N PHE A 164 17.83 9.10 2.17
CA PHE A 164 16.85 9.95 1.49
C PHE A 164 15.46 9.31 1.45
N THR A 165 14.48 10.13 1.79
CA THR A 165 13.06 9.78 1.79
C THR A 165 12.32 10.67 0.79
N THR A 166 11.38 10.10 0.06
CA THR A 166 10.48 10.85 -0.84
C THR A 166 9.05 10.48 -0.56
N ILE A 167 8.18 11.48 -0.47
CA ILE A 167 6.73 11.33 -0.47
C ILE A 167 6.23 11.67 -1.88
N MET A 168 5.49 10.75 -2.48
CA MET A 168 4.97 10.88 -3.84
C MET A 168 3.56 10.32 -3.94
N THR A 169 2.78 10.82 -4.88
CA THR A 169 1.56 10.16 -5.35
C THR A 169 1.88 9.38 -6.62
N LYS A 170 0.83 8.83 -7.25
CA LYS A 170 0.91 8.20 -8.56
C LYS A 170 1.64 9.07 -9.61
N ASP A 171 1.27 10.34 -9.67
CA ASP A 171 1.61 11.23 -10.78
C ASP A 171 2.57 12.36 -10.39
N GLN A 172 2.78 12.60 -9.09
CA GLN A 172 3.57 13.73 -8.61
C GLN A 172 4.51 13.36 -7.46
N SER A 173 5.74 13.87 -7.51
CA SER A 173 6.60 13.95 -6.33
C SER A 173 6.11 15.09 -5.44
N ILE A 174 5.64 14.79 -4.23
CA ILE A 174 5.03 15.77 -3.33
C ILE A 174 6.10 16.52 -2.55
N CYS A 175 7.01 15.79 -1.91
CA CYS A 175 8.14 16.37 -1.19
C CYS A 175 9.25 15.34 -0.89
N SER A 176 10.43 15.80 -0.49
CA SER A 176 11.53 14.96 -0.03
C SER A 176 12.29 15.58 1.15
N ASP A 177 13.19 14.82 1.79
CA ASP A 177 14.07 15.35 2.84
C ASP A 177 15.47 15.77 2.38
N TYR A 178 15.70 15.81 1.06
CA TYR A 178 17.02 16.09 0.47
C TYR A 178 17.00 17.13 -0.65
N GLY A 179 15.83 17.41 -1.23
CA GLY A 179 15.69 18.33 -2.35
C GLY A 179 14.31 18.99 -2.39
N ALA A 180 14.21 20.07 -3.16
CA ALA A 180 12.94 20.75 -3.36
C ALA A 180 11.99 19.90 -4.24
N PRO A 181 10.67 19.87 -3.95
CA PRO A 181 10.02 20.46 -2.77
C PRO A 181 10.40 19.72 -1.46
N LEU A 182 10.76 20.48 -0.42
CA LEU A 182 11.14 19.92 0.89
C LEU A 182 9.89 19.60 1.71
N CYS A 183 9.88 18.45 2.38
CA CYS A 183 8.82 18.13 3.34
C CYS A 183 8.95 19.02 4.58
N GLU A 184 7.86 19.19 5.32
CA GLU A 184 7.97 19.66 6.70
C GLU A 184 8.57 18.52 7.54
N ILE A 185 9.67 18.81 8.22
CA ILE A 185 10.46 17.81 8.94
C ILE A 185 10.49 18.17 10.42
N THR A 186 10.14 17.20 11.26
CA THR A 186 10.41 17.24 12.69
C THR A 186 11.24 16.04 13.08
N GLU A 187 12.10 16.20 14.08
CA GLU A 187 13.00 15.15 14.56
C GLU A 187 12.71 14.90 16.04
N ASN A 188 12.63 13.63 16.41
CA ASN A 188 12.53 13.19 17.80
C ASN A 188 13.37 11.93 17.99
N ASP A 189 14.28 11.96 18.96
CA ASP A 189 15.27 10.92 19.21
C ASP A 189 16.02 10.51 17.93
N ASP A 190 15.90 9.25 17.49
CA ASP A 190 16.52 8.69 16.28
C ASP A 190 15.56 8.66 15.08
N ILE A 191 14.42 9.34 15.15
CA ILE A 191 13.36 9.32 14.15
C ILE A 191 13.18 10.70 13.51
N LYS A 192 13.10 10.71 12.18
CA LYS A 192 12.70 11.84 11.36
C LYS A 192 11.23 11.64 10.92
N TYR A 193 10.39 12.62 11.17
CA TYR A 193 8.99 12.66 10.74
C TYR A 193 8.84 13.62 9.57
N LEU A 194 8.47 13.08 8.41
CA LEU A 194 8.20 13.84 7.20
C LEU A 194 6.69 14.02 7.07
N ARG A 195 6.25 15.27 7.05
CA ARG A 195 4.85 15.64 6.87
C ARG A 195 4.62 16.19 5.46
N ALA A 196 3.53 15.78 4.85
CA ALA A 196 3.07 16.26 3.56
C ALA A 196 1.56 16.47 3.57
N VAL A 197 1.11 17.54 2.90
CA VAL A 197 -0.31 17.79 2.65
C VAL A 197 -0.64 17.28 1.25
N ILE A 198 -1.61 16.38 1.17
CA ILE A 198 -2.11 15.80 -0.07
C ILE A 198 -3.45 16.48 -0.39
N PRO A 199 -3.52 17.32 -1.44
CA PRO A 199 -4.78 17.93 -1.84
C PRO A 199 -5.71 16.89 -2.47
N ARG A 200 -7.02 17.14 -2.37
CA ARG A 200 -8.02 16.39 -3.12
C ARG A 200 -7.75 16.57 -4.62
N PRO A 201 -7.72 15.49 -5.42
CA PRO A 201 -7.56 15.62 -6.86
C PRO A 201 -8.81 16.25 -7.49
N ASP A 202 -8.63 16.94 -8.62
CA ASP A 202 -9.75 17.50 -9.38
C ASP A 202 -10.63 16.38 -9.98
N ASP A 203 -10.02 15.22 -10.24
CA ASP A 203 -10.66 14.03 -10.78
C ASP A 203 -10.41 12.78 -9.90
N GLY A 204 -11.49 12.01 -9.69
CA GLY A 204 -11.44 10.76 -8.95
C GLY A 204 -11.69 10.89 -7.45
N ASP A 205 -12.16 9.80 -6.86
CA ASP A 205 -12.53 9.73 -5.44
C ASP A 205 -11.48 9.02 -4.60
N ARG A 206 -10.29 8.72 -5.15
CA ARG A 206 -9.24 8.01 -4.43
C ARG A 206 -7.84 8.48 -4.79
N THR A 207 -6.97 8.63 -3.79
CA THR A 207 -5.55 8.95 -3.98
C THR A 207 -4.69 7.97 -3.21
N PHE A 208 -3.64 7.49 -3.87
CA PHE A 208 -2.57 6.73 -3.23
C PHE A 208 -1.34 7.62 -3.10
N ALA A 209 -0.81 7.70 -1.88
CA ALA A 209 0.47 8.33 -1.60
C ALA A 209 1.45 7.29 -1.05
N PHE A 210 2.74 7.52 -1.26
CA PHE A 210 3.82 6.60 -0.94
C PHE A 210 4.95 7.37 -0.31
N CYS A 211 5.38 6.92 0.86
CA CYS A 211 6.66 7.29 1.45
C CYS A 211 7.67 6.18 1.17
N SER A 212 8.79 6.52 0.53
CA SER A 212 9.80 5.55 0.11
C SER A 212 11.20 5.97 0.56
N THR A 213 11.95 5.03 1.15
CA THR A 213 13.37 5.18 1.50
C THR A 213 14.11 3.90 1.12
N GLY A 214 14.91 3.94 0.05
CA GLY A 214 15.59 2.73 -0.45
C GLY A 214 14.59 1.62 -0.76
N ASP A 215 14.71 0.48 -0.06
CA ASP A 215 13.82 -0.68 -0.19
C ASP A 215 12.74 -0.75 0.91
N THR A 216 12.41 0.39 1.52
CA THR A 216 11.39 0.48 2.58
C THR A 216 10.27 1.40 2.13
N PHE A 217 9.03 0.97 2.36
CA PHE A 217 7.85 1.58 1.78
C PHE A 217 6.75 1.74 2.83
N LEU A 218 6.02 2.84 2.77
CA LEU A 218 4.77 3.04 3.48
C LEU A 218 3.76 3.70 2.55
N SER A 219 2.66 3.02 2.29
CA SER A 219 1.58 3.54 1.47
C SER A 219 0.46 4.14 2.31
N TYR A 220 -0.23 5.11 1.71
CA TYR A 220 -1.41 5.75 2.23
C TYR A 220 -2.53 5.61 1.21
N ASP A 221 -3.71 5.26 1.68
CA ASP A 221 -4.92 5.09 0.89
C ASP A 221 -5.95 6.13 1.34
N ILE A 222 -6.24 7.11 0.47
CA ILE A 222 -7.13 8.23 0.77
C ILE A 222 -8.38 8.10 -0.09
N ASP A 223 -9.51 7.84 0.54
CA ASP A 223 -10.85 7.79 -0.07
C ASP A 223 -11.56 9.15 0.14
N TRP A 224 -11.68 9.94 -0.93
CA TRP A 224 -12.33 11.25 -0.95
C TRP A 224 -13.85 11.20 -1.13
N GLY A 225 -14.38 10.02 -1.51
CA GLY A 225 -15.81 9.79 -1.72
C GLY A 225 -16.53 9.43 -0.41
N THR A 226 -15.83 8.78 0.51
CA THR A 226 -16.42 8.26 1.76
C THR A 226 -16.07 9.11 2.96
N SER A 227 -17.07 9.51 3.74
CA SER A 227 -16.87 10.17 5.05
C SER A 227 -16.67 9.12 6.16
N ALA A 228 -15.92 9.49 7.22
CA ALA A 228 -15.58 8.60 8.33
C ALA A 228 -16.80 8.02 9.07
#